data_AF-A0A8T3YAX3-F1
#
_entry.id   AF-A0A8T3YAX3-F1
#
_cell.length_a   1.000
_cell.length_b   1.000
_cell.length_c   1.000
_cell.angle_alpha   90.00
_cell.angle_beta   90.00
_cell.angle_gamma   90.00
#
_symmetry.space_group_name_H-M   'P 1'
#
loop_
_entity.id
_entity.type
_entity.pdbx_description
1 polymer ?
#
loop_
_entity_poly.entity_id
_entity_poly.type
_entity_poly.pdbx_seq_one_letter_code
_entity_poly.pdbx_strand_id
1 'polypeptide(L)'
;MEKRSCGTIVDFLLRTGLVIAFLYAATAQMLYPEAWIVWFPQWLGNFVNLNILLYVFSVYEIGLGLWLLSDKKTFYAAVLAALTLLGIIVFNIQALDLIFRDAAILFSALALAVLHYEKQHMQSAPGKKK
;
A
#
# COMPACT_ATOMS: atom_id res chain seq x y z
N MET A 1 -24.29 -19.80 4.48
CA MET A 1 -23.54 -18.88 5.37
C MET A 1 -22.03 -18.98 5.18
N GLU A 2 -21.51 -20.00 4.49
CA GLU A 2 -20.08 -20.29 4.33
C GLU A 2 -19.30 -19.31 3.43
N LYS A 3 -19.90 -18.78 2.35
CA LYS A 3 -19.26 -17.79 1.45
C LYS A 3 -18.82 -16.48 2.12
N ARG A 4 -19.40 -16.08 3.27
CA ARG A 4 -19.00 -14.84 3.98
C ARG A 4 -17.70 -14.99 4.79
N SER A 5 -17.36 -16.21 5.23
CA SER A 5 -16.19 -16.45 6.08
C SER A 5 -14.90 -16.30 5.28
N CYS A 6 -14.84 -16.92 4.10
CA CYS A 6 -13.67 -16.89 3.23
C CYS A 6 -13.28 -15.47 2.80
N GLY A 7 -14.25 -14.64 2.40
CA GLY A 7 -13.98 -13.25 2.01
C GLY A 7 -13.42 -12.39 3.15
N THR A 8 -13.80 -12.66 4.40
CA THR A 8 -13.28 -11.94 5.57
C THR A 8 -11.84 -12.33 5.88
N ILE A 9 -11.47 -13.61 5.73
CA ILE A 9 -10.10 -14.08 5.96
C ILE A 9 -9.15 -13.54 4.88
N VAL A 10 -9.57 -13.60 3.61
CA VAL A 10 -8.77 -13.06 2.49
C VAL A 10 -8.52 -11.57 2.67
N ASP A 11 -9.56 -10.80 3.01
CA ASP A 11 -9.43 -9.38 3.35
C ASP A 11 -8.39 -9.14 4.45
N PHE A 12 -8.52 -9.85 5.57
CA PHE A 12 -7.63 -9.71 6.71
C PHE A 12 -6.18 -10.02 6.35
N LEU A 13 -5.94 -11.11 5.62
CA LEU A 13 -4.59 -11.52 5.19
C LEU A 13 -3.96 -10.50 4.23
N LEU A 14 -4.70 -10.06 3.21
CA LEU A 14 -4.20 -9.06 2.26
C LEU A 14 -3.85 -7.74 2.97
N ARG A 15 -4.74 -7.27 3.85
CA ARG A 15 -4.49 -6.05 4.64
C ARG A 15 -3.28 -6.22 5.54
N THR A 16 -3.18 -7.32 6.27
CA THR A 16 -2.07 -7.57 7.20
C THR A 16 -0.73 -7.63 6.48
N GLY A 17 -0.67 -8.31 5.32
CA GLY A 17 0.53 -8.35 4.49
C GLY A 17 0.98 -6.96 4.03
N LEU A 18 0.03 -6.14 3.54
CA LEU A 18 0.31 -4.76 3.13
C LEU A 18 0.77 -3.88 4.30
N VAL A 19 0.09 -3.98 5.45
CA VAL A 19 0.44 -3.24 6.67
C VAL A 19 1.88 -3.56 7.09
N ILE A 20 2.25 -4.85 7.13
CA ILE A 20 3.60 -5.26 7.50
C ILE A 20 4.63 -4.69 6.52
N ALA A 21 4.37 -4.75 5.20
CA ALA A 21 5.27 -4.21 4.21
C ALA A 21 5.52 -2.70 4.38
N PHE A 22 4.45 -1.89 4.50
CA PHE A 22 4.57 -0.44 4.67
C PHE A 22 5.21 -0.06 6.00
N LEU A 23 4.83 -0.71 7.11
CA LEU A 23 5.42 -0.40 8.42
C LEU A 23 6.90 -0.80 8.48
N TYR A 24 7.28 -1.91 7.85
CA TYR A 24 8.68 -2.31 7.74
C TYR A 24 9.47 -1.27 6.93
N ALA A 25 8.99 -0.91 5.73
CA ALA A 25 9.64 0.08 4.87
C ALA A 25 9.82 1.42 5.59
N ALA A 26 8.76 1.95 6.19
CA ALA A 26 8.80 3.21 6.92
C ALA A 26 9.78 3.17 8.11
N THR A 27 9.77 2.08 8.88
CA THR A 27 10.70 1.91 10.02
C THR A 27 12.14 1.84 9.53
N ALA A 28 12.40 1.10 8.45
CA ALA A 28 13.73 0.95 7.89
C ALA A 28 14.27 2.28 7.31
N GLN A 29 13.43 3.08 6.66
CA GLN A 29 13.77 4.43 6.19
C GLN A 29 14.17 5.35 7.35
N MET A 30 13.48 5.26 8.49
CA MET A 30 13.78 6.08 9.66
C MET A 30 15.06 5.64 10.39
N LEU A 31 15.33 4.35 10.46
CA LEU A 31 16.50 3.78 11.15
C LEU A 31 17.78 3.86 10.32
N TYR A 32 17.67 3.76 8.99
CA TYR A 32 18.82 3.67 8.08
C TYR A 32 18.70 4.66 6.91
N PRO A 33 18.47 5.96 7.13
CA PRO A 33 18.10 6.91 6.07
C PRO A 33 19.08 6.96 4.90
N GLU A 34 20.37 6.78 5.17
CA GLU A 34 21.45 6.75 4.18
C GLU A 34 21.26 5.64 3.11
N ALA A 35 20.69 4.50 3.51
CA ALA A 35 20.41 3.38 2.62
C ALA A 35 19.11 3.56 1.80
N TRP A 36 18.25 4.48 2.22
CA TRP A 36 16.91 4.67 1.66
C TRP A 36 16.77 5.92 0.80
N ILE A 37 17.57 6.96 1.05
CA ILE A 37 17.50 8.22 0.30
C ILE A 37 17.80 8.05 -1.19
N VAL A 38 18.62 7.07 -1.55
CA VAL A 38 19.03 6.79 -2.95
C VAL A 38 17.87 6.33 -3.84
N TRP A 39 16.78 5.79 -3.26
CA TRP A 39 15.61 5.30 -3.99
C TRP A 39 14.65 6.42 -4.43
N PHE A 40 14.89 7.65 -3.97
CA PHE A 40 14.16 8.80 -4.48
C PHE A 40 14.77 9.28 -5.80
N PRO A 41 13.94 9.67 -6.78
CA PRO A 41 14.42 10.32 -7.98
C PRO A 41 15.22 11.59 -7.65
N GLN A 42 16.48 11.65 -8.09
CA GLN A 42 17.41 12.72 -7.72
C GLN A 42 16.93 14.12 -8.12
N TRP A 43 16.13 14.23 -9.18
CA TRP A 43 15.54 15.50 -9.61
C TRP A 43 14.59 16.13 -8.59
N LEU A 44 14.02 15.35 -7.66
CA LEU A 44 13.22 15.88 -6.54
C LEU A 44 14.07 16.73 -5.58
N GLY A 45 15.37 16.43 -5.49
CA GLY A 45 16.34 17.18 -4.70
C GLY A 45 16.48 18.65 -5.11
N ASN A 46 16.08 18.98 -6.35
CA ASN A 46 16.06 20.36 -6.85
C ASN A 46 14.90 21.19 -6.27
N PHE A 47 13.88 20.52 -5.72
CA PHE A 47 12.66 21.17 -5.21
C PHE A 47 12.55 21.06 -3.69
N VAL A 48 13.01 19.95 -3.11
CA VAL A 48 12.91 19.66 -1.67
C VAL A 48 14.13 18.89 -1.20
N ASN A 49 14.51 19.09 0.07
CA ASN A 49 15.56 18.28 0.68
C ASN A 49 15.12 16.81 0.75
N LEU A 50 15.90 15.91 0.16
CA LEU A 50 15.58 14.49 0.07
C LEU A 50 15.46 13.80 1.44
N ASN A 51 16.16 14.27 2.48
CA ASN A 51 15.98 13.73 3.84
C ASN A 51 14.61 14.11 4.40
N ILE A 52 14.17 15.34 4.19
CA ILE A 52 12.83 15.78 4.61
C ILE A 52 11.78 14.97 3.86
N LEU A 53 11.95 14.80 2.54
CA LEU A 53 11.05 14.01 1.72
C LEU A 53 10.99 12.55 2.19
N LEU A 54 12.13 11.95 2.52
CA LEU A 54 12.22 10.59 3.06
C LEU A 54 11.38 10.45 4.34
N TYR A 55 11.57 11.33 5.33
CA TYR A 55 10.82 11.26 6.58
C TYR A 55 9.32 11.53 6.40
N VAL A 56 8.95 12.47 5.53
CA VAL A 56 7.55 12.71 5.16
C VAL A 56 6.96 11.46 4.53
N PHE A 57 7.71 10.78 3.66
CA PHE A 57 7.29 9.54 3.03
C PHE A 57 7.15 8.40 4.06
N SER A 58 8.05 8.28 5.03
CA SER A 58 7.92 7.29 6.11
C SER A 58 6.67 7.52 6.95
N VAL A 59 6.37 8.77 7.32
CA VAL A 59 5.14 9.13 8.04
C VAL A 59 3.91 8.81 7.21
N TYR A 60 3.96 9.09 5.90
CA TYR A 60 2.91 8.73 4.96
C TYR A 60 2.68 7.20 4.90
N GLU A 61 3.73 6.39 4.80
CA GLU A 61 3.65 4.93 4.77
C GLU A 61 3.10 4.35 6.08
N ILE A 62 3.48 4.90 7.24
CA ILE A 62 2.87 4.56 8.54
C ILE A 62 1.38 4.89 8.54
N GLY A 63 1.02 6.11 8.10
CA GLY A 63 -0.38 6.54 8.00
C GLY A 63 -1.21 5.63 7.10
N LEU A 64 -0.65 5.23 5.95
CA LEU A 64 -1.28 4.30 5.01
C LEU A 64 -1.44 2.90 5.61
N GLY A 65 -0.41 2.38 6.28
CA GLY A 65 -0.47 1.11 7.02
C GLY A 65 -1.57 1.13 8.08
N LEU A 66 -1.61 2.17 8.92
CA LEU A 66 -2.65 2.32 9.94
C LEU A 66 -4.05 2.46 9.31
N TRP A 67 -4.17 3.14 8.17
CA TRP A 67 -5.43 3.24 7.45
C TRP A 67 -5.90 1.87 6.95
N LEU A 68 -5.02 1.09 6.33
CA LEU A 68 -5.30 -0.30 5.94
C LEU A 68 -5.70 -1.16 7.14
N LEU A 69 -5.06 -0.98 8.29
CA LEU A 69 -5.37 -1.72 9.52
C LEU A 69 -6.75 -1.34 10.11
N SER A 70 -7.21 -0.10 9.89
CA SER A 70 -8.49 0.38 10.45
C SER A 70 -9.76 -0.22 9.82
N ASP A 71 -9.65 -0.85 8.64
CA ASP A 71 -10.76 -1.31 7.79
C ASP A 71 -11.74 -0.21 7.33
N LYS A 72 -11.40 1.06 7.58
CA LYS A 72 -12.25 2.18 7.19
C LYS A 72 -11.94 2.53 5.75
N LYS A 73 -12.93 2.44 4.86
CA LYS A 73 -12.79 2.84 3.45
C LYS A 73 -11.64 2.11 2.74
N THR A 74 -11.48 0.81 3.02
CA THR A 74 -10.37 -0.04 2.56
C THR A 74 -10.14 -0.01 1.06
N PHE A 75 -11.19 0.15 0.24
CA PHE A 75 -11.04 0.36 -1.21
C PHE A 75 -10.06 1.51 -1.54
N TYR A 76 -10.26 2.68 -0.92
CA TYR A 76 -9.44 3.86 -1.18
C TYR A 76 -8.01 3.70 -0.64
N ALA A 77 -7.88 3.11 0.55
CA ALA A 77 -6.57 2.78 1.12
C ALA A 77 -5.79 1.80 0.22
N ALA A 78 -6.47 0.78 -0.32
CA ALA A 78 -5.87 -0.22 -1.21
C ALA A 78 -5.47 0.37 -2.57
N VAL A 79 -6.29 1.26 -3.15
CA VAL A 79 -5.94 1.99 -4.38
C VAL A 79 -4.72 2.88 -4.14
N LEU A 80 -4.69 3.62 -3.03
CA LEU A 80 -3.55 4.47 -2.68
C LEU A 80 -2.27 3.63 -2.49
N ALA A 81 -2.36 2.49 -1.81
CA ALA A 81 -1.25 1.54 -1.69
C ALA A 81 -0.75 1.02 -3.04
N ALA A 82 -1.66 0.66 -3.95
CA ALA A 82 -1.29 0.21 -5.28
C ALA A 82 -0.58 1.31 -6.07
N LEU A 83 -1.07 2.56 -6.03
CA LEU A 83 -0.43 3.68 -6.70
C LEU A 83 0.97 3.96 -6.15
N THR A 84 1.15 3.86 -4.84
CA THR A 84 2.45 4.04 -4.18
C THR A 84 3.45 2.98 -4.62
N LEU A 85 3.06 1.71 -4.58
CA LEU A 85 3.92 0.60 -5.01
C LEU A 85 4.23 0.68 -6.50
N LEU A 86 3.26 1.06 -7.33
CA LEU A 86 3.48 1.31 -8.74
C LEU A 86 4.49 2.44 -8.96
N GLY A 87 4.38 3.53 -8.20
CA GLY A 87 5.35 4.63 -8.23
C GLY A 87 6.76 4.15 -7.88
N ILE A 88 6.91 3.41 -6.76
CA ILE A 88 8.19 2.83 -6.35
C ILE A 88 8.78 1.97 -7.48
N ILE A 89 7.99 1.08 -8.07
CA ILE A 89 8.44 0.17 -9.13
C ILE A 89 8.85 0.95 -10.38
N VAL A 90 8.04 1.90 -10.84
CA VAL A 90 8.29 2.63 -12.08
C VAL A 90 9.55 3.50 -11.97
N PHE A 91 9.73 4.19 -10.84
CA PHE A 91 10.89 5.05 -10.65
C PHE A 91 12.18 4.30 -10.30
N ASN A 92 12.10 3.01 -9.96
CA ASN A 92 13.25 2.17 -9.62
C ASN A 92 13.37 0.92 -10.50
N ILE A 93 12.80 0.96 -11.71
CA ILE A 93 12.73 -0.20 -12.62
C ILE A 93 14.12 -0.76 -12.99
N GLN A 94 15.16 0.07 -12.94
CA GLN A 94 16.54 -0.33 -13.21
C GLN A 94 17.11 -1.27 -12.12
N ALA A 95 16.53 -1.28 -10.92
CA ALA A 95 16.92 -2.11 -9.78
C ALA A 95 15.95 -3.28 -9.56
N LEU A 96 15.43 -3.85 -10.65
CA LEU A 96 14.36 -4.86 -10.64
C LEU A 96 14.69 -6.09 -9.80
N ASP A 97 15.96 -6.48 -9.72
CA ASP A 97 16.49 -7.55 -8.87
C ASP A 97 16.33 -7.27 -7.37
N LEU A 98 16.29 -5.99 -6.98
CA LEU A 98 16.06 -5.54 -5.61
C LEU A 98 14.59 -5.26 -5.33
N ILE A 99 13.81 -4.81 -6.32
CA ILE A 99 12.40 -4.41 -6.14
C ILE A 99 11.37 -5.43 -6.64
N PHE A 100 11.76 -6.62 -7.13
CA PHE A 100 10.81 -7.62 -7.66
C PHE A 100 9.70 -7.99 -6.67
N ARG A 101 9.99 -7.97 -5.36
CA ARG A 101 9.02 -8.25 -4.30
C ARG A 101 7.86 -7.24 -4.30
N ASP A 102 8.12 -6.01 -4.71
CA ASP A 102 7.13 -4.93 -4.69
C ASP A 102 6.03 -5.19 -5.71
N ALA A 103 6.30 -5.95 -6.78
CA ALA A 103 5.28 -6.40 -7.72
C ALA A 103 4.24 -7.31 -7.03
N ALA A 104 4.66 -8.25 -6.19
CA ALA A 104 3.74 -9.11 -5.45
C ALA A 104 2.88 -8.30 -4.46
N ILE A 105 3.49 -7.30 -3.81
CA ILE A 105 2.80 -6.41 -2.88
C ILE A 105 1.80 -5.52 -3.65
N LEU A 106 2.17 -5.00 -4.83
CA LEU A 106 1.30 -4.23 -5.72
C LEU A 106 0.05 -5.03 -6.09
N PHE A 107 0.23 -6.26 -6.57
CA PHE A 107 -0.90 -7.11 -6.93
C PHE A 107 -1.76 -7.50 -5.71
N SER A 108 -1.16 -7.60 -4.52
CA SER A 108 -1.92 -7.79 -3.27
C SER A 108 -2.80 -6.57 -2.96
N ALA A 109 -2.30 -5.35 -3.16
CA ALA A 109 -3.08 -4.12 -3.02
C ALA A 109 -4.21 -4.03 -4.05
N LEU A 110 -3.94 -4.38 -5.31
CA LEU A 110 -4.97 -4.42 -6.36
C LEU A 110 -6.05 -5.46 -6.07
N ALA A 111 -5.67 -6.66 -5.62
CA ALA A 111 -6.62 -7.70 -5.22
C ALA A 111 -7.54 -7.22 -4.09
N LEU A 112 -6.97 -6.53 -3.08
CA LEU A 112 -7.74 -5.96 -1.97
C LEU A 112 -8.71 -4.87 -2.46
N ALA A 113 -8.28 -4.01 -3.38
CA ALA A 113 -9.13 -2.98 -3.98
C ALA A 113 -10.31 -3.60 -4.74
N VAL A 114 -10.06 -4.60 -5.60
CA VAL A 114 -11.11 -5.29 -6.35
C VAL A 114 -12.10 -5.98 -5.40
N LEU A 115 -11.61 -6.65 -4.36
CA LEU A 115 -12.46 -7.32 -3.35
C LEU A 115 -13.43 -6.35 -2.67
N HIS A 116 -12.97 -5.14 -2.33
CA HIS A 116 -13.83 -4.12 -1.71
C HIS A 116 -14.72 -3.37 -2.69
N TYR A 117 -14.32 -3.22 -3.95
CA TYR A 117 -15.17 -2.67 -5.00
C TYR A 117 -16.42 -3.54 -5.20
N GLU A 118 -16.24 -4.85 -5.34
CA GLU A 118 -17.35 -5.79 -5.47
C GLU A 118 -18.29 -5.76 -4.25
N LYS A 119 -17.72 -5.73 -3.04
CA LYS A 119 -18.49 -5.67 -1.79
C LYS A 119 -19.37 -4.42 -1.72
N GLN A 120 -18.86 -3.26 -2.15
CA GLN A 120 -19.63 -2.00 -2.17
C GLN A 120 -20.73 -2.00 -3.23
N HIS A 121 -20.45 -2.54 -4.43
CA HIS A 121 -21.44 -2.64 -5.50
C HIS A 121 -22.55 -3.66 -5.21
N MET A 122 -22.24 -4.79 -4.57
CA MET A 122 -23.25 -5.77 -4.16
C MET A 122 -24.15 -5.26 -3.03
N GLN A 123 -23.68 -4.33 -2.21
CA GLN A 123 -24.47 -3.71 -1.13
C GLN A 123 -25.37 -2.57 -1.63
N SER A 124 -25.07 -1.98 -2.78
CA SER A 124 -25.81 -0.85 -3.37
C SER A 124 -26.85 -1.27 -4.42
N ALA A 125 -26.93 -2.55 -4.77
CA ALA A 125 -27.96 -3.07 -5.67
C ALA A 125 -29.38 -2.96 -5.05
N PRO A 126 -30.39 -2.49 -5.80
CA PRO A 126 -31.76 -2.36 -5.32
C PRO A 126 -32.34 -3.75 -5.00
N GLY A 127 -32.56 -4.04 -3.72
CA GLY A 127 -33.21 -5.29 -3.28
C GLY A 127 -32.67 -5.96 -2.00
N LYS A 128 -31.59 -5.45 -1.39
CA LYS A 128 -31.00 -6.05 -0.18
C LYS A 128 -30.81 -5.09 1.01
N LYS A 129 -31.76 -4.18 1.23
CA LYS A 129 -31.99 -3.66 2.59
C LYS A 129 -32.91 -4.66 3.30
N LYS A 130 -32.32 -5.62 4.00
CA LYS A 130 -33.00 -6.37 5.08
C LYS A 130 -32.28 -6.04 6.37
#